data_AF-A0A7J7Q883-F1
#
_entry.id   AF-A0A7J7Q883-F1
#
_cell.length_a   1.000
_cell.length_b   1.000
_cell.length_c   1.000
_cell.angle_alpha   90.00
_cell.angle_beta   90.00
_cell.angle_gamma   90.00
#
_symmetry.space_group_name_H-M   'P 1'
#
loop_
_entity.id
_entity.type
_entity.pdbx_description
1 polymer ?
#
loop_
_entity_poly.entity_id
_entity_poly.type
_entity_poly.pdbx_seq_one_letter_code
_entity_poly.pdbx_strand_id
1 'polypeptide(L)'
;MSGYIGSKLTDEDAQRVAEFERSADPNDREQQALLDEMRQQLKKLQDLKKNEDPRLSFCTPEFKDAQRTFTDAFKRNFGNPVEWALVKEYPWSTPQLRKVDQQQQ
;
A
#
# COMPACT_ATOMS: atom_id res chain seq x y z
N MET A 1 23.76 -1.14 7.00
CA MET A 1 22.63 -1.73 6.24
C MET A 1 21.71 -2.39 7.25
N SER A 2 20.62 -1.72 7.64
CA SER A 2 19.68 -2.26 8.63
C SER A 2 18.84 -3.36 7.97
N GLY A 3 19.09 -4.61 8.34
CA GLY A 3 18.32 -5.75 7.83
C GLY A 3 16.88 -5.66 8.35
N TYR A 4 15.92 -5.51 7.43
CA TYR A 4 14.49 -5.57 7.77
C TYR A 4 14.18 -6.92 8.46
N ILE A 5 13.69 -6.86 9.70
CA ILE A 5 13.37 -8.03 10.52
C ILE A 5 12.31 -8.92 9.83
N GLY A 6 11.43 -8.33 9.01
CA GLY A 6 10.41 -9.05 8.24
C GLY A 6 10.93 -9.88 7.05
N SER A 7 12.20 -9.78 6.65
CA SER A 7 12.76 -10.65 5.60
C SER A 7 13.18 -12.03 6.08
N LYS A 8 13.55 -12.16 7.36
CA LYS A 8 14.03 -13.43 7.88
C LYS A 8 12.94 -14.50 7.96
N LEU A 9 11.71 -14.11 8.28
CA LEU A 9 10.60 -15.05 8.47
C LEU A 9 10.22 -15.80 7.18
N THR A 10 10.09 -15.09 6.06
CA THR A 10 9.70 -15.69 4.77
C THR A 10 10.80 -16.56 4.16
N ASP A 11 12.06 -16.22 4.40
CA ASP A 11 13.21 -16.96 3.86
C ASP A 11 13.41 -18.27 4.63
N GLU A 12 13.19 -18.26 5.95
CA GLU A 12 13.21 -19.48 6.78
C GLU A 12 12.07 -20.44 6.43
N ASP A 13 10.85 -19.93 6.22
CA ASP A 13 9.72 -20.76 5.81
C ASP A 13 9.90 -21.35 4.41
N ALA A 14 10.51 -20.60 3.48
CA ALA A 14 10.89 -21.12 2.17
C ALA A 14 11.93 -22.23 2.24
N GLN A 15 12.90 -22.13 3.16
CA GLN A 15 13.88 -23.18 3.40
C GLN A 15 13.22 -24.45 3.96
N ARG A 16 12.31 -24.31 4.93
CA ARG A 16 11.56 -25.45 5.50
C ARG A 16 10.75 -26.20 4.45
N VAL A 17 10.08 -25.47 3.56
CA VAL A 17 9.34 -26.08 2.44
C VAL A 17 10.29 -26.81 1.49
N ALA A 18 11.41 -26.20 1.12
CA ALA A 18 12.39 -26.82 0.23
C ALA A 18 13.06 -28.07 0.84
N GLU A 19 13.26 -28.09 2.15
CA GLU A 19 13.75 -29.26 2.87
C GLU A 19 12.69 -30.38 2.87
N PHE A 20 11.44 -30.04 3.15
CA PHE A 20 10.34 -31.00 3.14
C PHE A 20 10.08 -31.59 1.76
N GLU A 21 10.17 -30.78 0.69
CA GLU A 21 10.10 -31.24 -0.70
C GLU A 21 11.18 -32.27 -1.05
N ARG A 22 12.37 -32.16 -0.46
CA ARG A 22 13.47 -33.11 -0.71
C ARG A 22 13.27 -34.44 0.00
N SER A 23 12.62 -34.43 1.17
CA SER A 23 12.41 -35.63 1.98
C SER A 23 11.06 -36.31 1.75
N ALA A 24 10.08 -35.61 1.16
CA ALA A 24 8.73 -36.11 0.99
C ALA A 24 8.66 -37.25 -0.04
N ASP A 25 7.87 -38.27 0.27
CA ASP A 25 7.61 -39.38 -0.65
C ASP A 25 6.64 -38.91 -1.77
N PRO A 26 7.01 -39.05 -3.05
CA PRO A 26 6.13 -38.73 -4.17
C PRO A 26 4.82 -39.54 -4.20
N ASN A 27 4.81 -40.73 -3.60
CA ASN A 27 3.66 -41.64 -3.61
C ASN A 27 2.73 -41.48 -2.39
N ASP A 28 3.13 -40.71 -1.38
CA ASP A 28 2.30 -40.45 -0.21
C ASP A 28 1.38 -39.25 -0.44
N ARG A 29 0.08 -39.54 -0.54
CA ARG A 29 -0.95 -38.55 -0.84
C ARG A 29 -1.10 -37.48 0.24
N GLU A 30 -0.84 -37.80 1.51
CA GLU A 30 -0.95 -36.84 2.61
C GLU A 30 0.23 -35.87 2.60
N GLN A 31 1.45 -36.37 2.34
CA GLN A 31 2.65 -35.55 2.23
C GLN A 31 2.58 -34.59 1.03
N GLN A 32 2.06 -35.05 -0.10
CA GLN A 32 1.83 -34.21 -1.27
C GLN A 32 0.76 -33.13 -1.01
N ALA A 33 -0.33 -33.48 -0.33
CA ALA A 33 -1.36 -32.50 0.03
C ALA A 33 -0.83 -31.41 0.97
N LEU A 34 0.00 -31.80 1.95
CA LEU A 34 0.66 -30.87 2.86
C LEU A 34 1.63 -29.94 2.12
N LEU A 35 2.42 -30.46 1.16
CA LEU A 35 3.31 -29.66 0.34
C LEU A 35 2.57 -28.61 -0.48
N ASP A 36 1.44 -28.97 -1.07
CA ASP A 36 0.61 -28.04 -1.82
C ASP A 36 0.02 -26.95 -0.91
N GLU A 37 -0.40 -27.30 0.30
CA GLU A 37 -0.87 -26.33 1.28
C GLU A 37 0.24 -25.37 1.70
N MET A 38 1.43 -25.88 2.04
CA MET A 38 2.58 -25.06 2.42
C MET A 38 2.99 -24.10 1.30
N ARG A 39 3.01 -24.55 0.04
CA ARG A 39 3.27 -23.70 -1.14
C ARG A 39 2.23 -22.58 -1.29
N GLN A 40 0.94 -22.89 -1.09
CA GLN A 40 -0.12 -21.89 -1.16
C GLN A 40 0.00 -20.83 -0.05
N GLN A 41 0.31 -21.26 1.18
CA GLN A 41 0.51 -20.35 2.31
C GLN A 41 1.72 -19.44 2.10
N LEU A 42 2.84 -19.99 1.61
CA LEU A 42 4.05 -19.23 1.33
C LEU A 42 3.79 -18.17 0.23
N LYS A 43 3.08 -18.54 -0.82
CA LYS A 43 2.65 -17.62 -1.87
C LYS A 43 1.78 -16.48 -1.34
N LYS A 44 0.83 -16.79 -0.45
CA LYS A 44 -0.04 -15.79 0.18
C LYS A 44 0.77 -14.80 1.03
N LEU A 45 1.74 -15.28 1.81
CA LEU A 45 2.64 -14.42 2.60
C LEU A 45 3.50 -13.51 1.70
N GLN A 46 4.01 -14.04 0.58
CA GLN A 46 4.75 -13.23 -0.39
C GLN A 46 3.88 -12.15 -1.04
N ASP A 47 2.63 -12.46 -1.38
CA ASP A 47 1.72 -11.50 -2.00
C ASP A 47 1.31 -10.37 -1.04
N LEU A 48 1.13 -10.66 0.25
CA LEU A 48 0.91 -9.62 1.27
C LEU A 48 2.12 -8.69 1.37
N LYS A 49 3.33 -9.26 1.41
CA LYS A 49 4.58 -8.51 1.55
C LYS A 49 4.91 -7.62 0.35
N LYS A 50 4.46 -7.95 -0.87
CA LYS A 50 4.63 -7.09 -2.06
C LYS A 50 4.05 -5.69 -1.85
N ASN A 51 2.98 -5.58 -1.06
CA ASN A 51 2.31 -4.32 -0.77
C ASN A 51 2.85 -3.63 0.50
N GLU A 52 3.72 -4.29 1.26
CA GLU A 52 4.29 -3.74 2.49
C GLU A 52 5.51 -2.85 2.25
N ASP A 53 6.18 -2.92 1.09
CA ASP A 53 7.29 -2.01 0.83
C ASP A 53 6.74 -0.58 0.66
N PRO A 54 7.03 0.35 1.60
CA PRO A 54 6.52 1.71 1.55
C PRO A 54 6.99 2.46 0.30
N ARG A 55 8.03 1.99 -0.40
CA ARG A 55 8.49 2.56 -1.68
C ARG A 55 7.67 2.08 -2.88
N LEU A 56 6.98 0.94 -2.76
CA LEU A 56 6.07 0.38 -3.75
C LEU A 56 4.59 0.70 -3.45
N SER A 57 4.31 1.33 -2.30
CA SER A 57 2.97 1.79 -1.88
C SER A 57 2.28 2.74 -2.88
N PHE A 58 3.02 3.39 -3.78
CA PHE A 58 2.50 4.22 -4.87
C PHE A 58 1.96 3.41 -6.06
N CYS A 59 2.18 2.09 -6.10
CA CYS A 59 1.71 1.22 -7.18
C CYS A 59 0.51 0.35 -6.77
N THR A 60 0.06 0.43 -5.52
CA THR A 60 -1.09 -0.34 -5.05
C THR A 60 -2.36 0.12 -5.78
N PRO A 61 -3.31 -0.80 -6.06
CA PRO A 61 -4.60 -0.45 -6.65
C PRO A 61 -5.31 0.67 -5.87
N GLU A 62 -5.25 0.61 -4.54
CA GLU A 62 -5.88 1.57 -3.62
C GLU A 62 -5.29 2.97 -3.77
N PHE A 63 -3.97 3.07 -3.92
CA PHE A 63 -3.30 4.36 -4.13
C PHE A 63 -3.63 4.92 -5.51
N LYS A 64 -3.63 4.09 -6.55
CA LYS A 64 -3.98 4.52 -7.92
C LYS A 64 -5.43 5.02 -8.00
N ASP A 65 -6.35 4.36 -7.31
CA ASP A 65 -7.75 4.78 -7.23
C ASP A 65 -7.86 6.11 -6.47
N ALA A 66 -7.20 6.25 -5.32
CA ALA A 66 -7.16 7.52 -4.59
C ALA A 66 -6.56 8.67 -5.42
N GLN A 67 -5.48 8.40 -6.15
CA GLN A 67 -4.85 9.37 -7.06
C GLN A 67 -5.78 9.76 -8.21
N ARG A 68 -6.51 8.81 -8.79
CA ARG A 68 -7.49 9.06 -9.83
C ARG A 68 -8.64 9.92 -9.29
N THR A 69 -9.23 9.55 -8.16
CA THR A 69 -10.29 10.33 -7.50
C THR A 69 -9.84 11.75 -7.19
N PHE A 70 -8.62 11.91 -6.64
CA PHE A 70 -8.04 13.23 -6.40
C PHE A 70 -7.90 14.02 -7.69
N THR A 71 -7.35 13.41 -8.76
CA THR A 71 -7.15 14.07 -10.05
C THR A 71 -8.46 14.46 -10.71
N ASP A 72 -9.50 13.62 -10.63
CA ASP A 72 -10.82 13.88 -11.20
C ASP A 72 -11.55 14.99 -10.43
N ALA A 73 -11.48 14.98 -9.10
CA ALA A 73 -12.01 16.05 -8.26
C ALA A 73 -11.26 17.37 -8.48
N PHE A 74 -9.93 17.30 -8.59
CA PHE A 74 -9.07 18.44 -8.89
C PHE A 74 -9.46 19.06 -10.22
N LYS A 75 -9.53 18.28 -11.31
CA LYS A 75 -9.95 18.77 -12.63
C LYS A 75 -11.35 19.38 -12.64
N ARG A 76 -12.30 18.77 -11.92
CA ARG A 76 -13.67 19.29 -11.80
C ARG A 76 -13.72 20.65 -11.11
N ASN A 77 -12.85 20.87 -10.13
CA ASN A 77 -12.78 22.10 -9.35
C ASN A 77 -11.74 23.09 -9.89
N PHE A 78 -10.87 22.68 -10.82
CA PHE A 78 -9.84 23.53 -11.40
C PHE A 78 -10.50 24.55 -12.32
N GLY A 79 -10.31 25.84 -12.00
CA GLY A 79 -10.95 26.95 -12.71
C GLY A 79 -12.25 27.44 -12.08
N ASN A 80 -12.84 26.70 -11.13
CA ASN A 80 -13.90 27.24 -10.29
C ASN A 80 -13.27 28.15 -9.21
N PRO A 81 -13.91 29.28 -8.88
CA PRO A 81 -13.42 30.16 -7.82
C PRO A 81 -13.44 29.40 -6.50
N VAL A 82 -12.36 29.52 -5.72
CA VAL A 82 -12.32 28.95 -4.37
C VAL A 82 -13.31 29.74 -3.52
N GLU A 83 -14.47 29.15 -3.23
CA GLU A 83 -15.51 29.83 -2.43
C GLU A 83 -15.12 29.98 -0.97
N TRP A 84 -14.28 29.10 -0.43
CA TRP A 84 -13.87 29.09 0.97
C TRP A 84 -12.38 28.79 1.10
N ALA A 85 -11.66 29.64 1.83
CA ALA A 85 -10.24 29.45 2.09
C ALA A 85 -9.90 29.80 3.54
N LEU A 86 -8.81 29.21 4.03
CA LEU A 86 -8.18 29.66 5.27
C LEU A 86 -7.40 30.95 4.96
N VAL A 87 -7.97 32.08 5.35
CA VAL A 87 -7.38 33.40 5.13
C VAL A 87 -6.71 33.86 6.41
N LYS A 88 -5.47 34.32 6.29
CA LYS A 88 -4.72 34.94 7.37
C LYS A 88 -4.64 36.44 7.08
N GLU A 89 -5.40 37.23 7.84
CA GLU A 89 -5.47 38.69 7.65
C GLU A 89 -4.17 39.39 8.02
N TYR A 90 -3.50 38.91 9.08
CA TYR A 90 -2.27 39.54 9.58
C TYR A 90 -1.17 38.49 9.83
N PRO A 91 0.13 38.83 9.70
CA PRO A 91 1.23 37.89 9.89
C PRO A 91 1.26 37.20 11.25
N TRP A 92 0.66 37.79 12.28
CA TRP A 92 0.57 37.25 13.65
C TRP A 92 -0.77 36.58 13.97
N SER A 93 -1.77 36.62 13.09
CA SER A 93 -3.09 36.04 13.37
C SER A 93 -3.16 34.54 13.06
N THR A 94 -4.06 33.83 13.72
CA THR A 94 -4.43 32.47 13.35
C THR A 94 -5.26 32.47 12.06
N PRO A 95 -5.04 31.55 11.12
CA PRO A 95 -5.86 31.45 9.91
C PRO A 95 -7.31 31.13 10.27
N GLN A 96 -8.27 31.84 9.68
CA GLN A 96 -9.70 31.60 9.87
C GLN A 96 -10.34 31.16 8.55
N LEU A 97 -11.27 30.21 8.62
CA LEU A 97 -12.02 29.75 7.46
C LEU A 97 -13.04 30.84 7.09
N ARG A 98 -12.87 31.48 5.94
CA ARG A 98 -13.78 32.52 5.46
C ARG A 98 -14.20 32.24 4.02
N LYS A 99 -15.43 32.65 3.69
CA LYS A 99 -15.89 32.68 2.32
C LYS A 99 -15.08 33.74 1.57
N VAL A 100 -14.44 33.36 0.47
CA VAL A 100 -13.68 34.28 -0.37
C VAL A 100 -14.68 34.87 -1.36
N ASP A 101 -15.13 36.10 -1.11
CA ASP A 101 -15.94 36.81 -2.09
C ASP A 101 -15.08 37.09 -3.33
N GLN A 102 -15.62 36.86 -4.52
CA GLN A 102 -14.93 37.11 -5.80
C GLN A 102 -14.73 38.61 -6.03
N GLN A 103 -13.83 39.25 -5.29
CA GLN A 103 -13.30 40.59 -5.56
C GLN A 103 -11.87 40.55 -5.00
N GLN A 104 -10.79 40.74 -5.76
CA GLN A 104 -10.51 41.83 -6.70
C GLN A 104 -9.45 41.37 -7.73
N GLN A 105 -9.69 41.69 -9.01
CA GLN A 105 -8.60 42.13 -9.91
C GLN A 105 -8.22 43.56 -9.53
#